data_AF-A0A022RSK3-F1
#
_entry.id   AF-A0A022RSK3-F1
#
_cell.length_a   1.000
_cell.length_b   1.000
_cell.length_c   1.000
_cell.angle_alpha   90.00
_cell.angle_beta   90.00
_cell.angle_gamma   90.00
#
_symmetry.space_group_name_H-M   'P 1'
#
loop_
_entity.id
_entity.type
_entity.pdbx_description
1 polymer ?
#
loop_
_entity_poly.entity_id
_entity_poly.type
_entity_poly.pdbx_seq_one_letter_code
_entity_poly.pdbx_strand_id
1 'polypeptide(L)'
;MAGRVLSACGIKPLPQNFPKSKTSFISNPTNNKRIIHRTHHQNHGHVENDESWHPLPEKIYKSLNNITRNLRFPLPFYLWNRIFGKTGSHFDSNSALFVPNEKKDVITSTIRWTTGCFAYRFVLRDWSIEAMKLYGVPYWGFVVWLDLLTYLHHHDHEDKLPWYRGKTRAAKPVLGKYYRDPKKSGPLPIYLVTDFVRSLKRDHYVSDNGGEM
;
A
#
# COMPACT_ATOMS: atom_id res chain seq x y z
N MET A 1 -21.30 13.55 1.62
CA MET A 1 -19.93 13.22 2.08
C MET A 1 -19.68 11.73 2.32
N ALA A 2 -20.70 10.90 2.56
CA ALA A 2 -20.53 9.45 2.79
C ALA A 2 -20.10 8.60 1.57
N GLY A 3 -20.37 9.05 0.33
CA GLY A 3 -20.07 8.27 -0.88
C GLY A 3 -18.59 8.17 -1.26
N ARG A 4 -17.71 9.02 -0.71
CA ARG A 4 -16.27 9.03 -1.05
C ARG A 4 -15.41 8.15 -0.14
N VAL A 5 -15.92 7.78 1.04
CA VAL A 5 -15.20 6.91 1.99
C VAL A 5 -15.39 5.43 1.64
N LEU A 6 -16.55 5.06 1.09
CA LEU A 6 -16.87 3.66 0.76
C LEU A 6 -16.12 3.11 -0.48
N SER A 7 -15.62 3.99 -1.36
CA SER A 7 -14.80 3.59 -2.51
C SER A 7 -13.40 3.11 -2.13
N ALA A 8 -12.94 3.41 -0.91
CA ALA A 8 -11.64 2.97 -0.39
C ALA A 8 -11.66 1.55 0.20
N CYS A 9 -12.84 0.93 0.34
CA CYS A 9 -13.02 -0.40 0.93
C CYS A 9 -13.23 -1.54 -0.09
N GLY A 10 -12.96 -1.32 -1.38
CA GLY A 10 -12.90 -2.42 -2.36
C GLY A 10 -14.22 -3.14 -2.69
N ILE A 11 -15.39 -2.58 -2.36
CA ILE A 11 -16.70 -3.24 -2.61
C ILE A 11 -17.23 -3.02 -4.04
N LYS A 12 -16.54 -2.24 -4.89
CA LYS A 12 -16.82 -2.15 -6.33
C LYS A 12 -15.51 -1.99 -7.11
N PRO A 13 -15.40 -2.54 -8.34
CA PRO A 13 -14.33 -2.12 -9.23
C PRO A 13 -14.37 -0.60 -9.35
N LEU A 14 -13.24 0.02 -9.04
CA LEU A 14 -13.09 1.47 -9.15
C LEU A 14 -13.47 1.87 -10.59
N PRO A 15 -14.29 2.92 -10.78
CA PRO A 15 -14.69 3.34 -12.12
C PRO A 15 -13.42 3.61 -12.95
N GLN A 16 -13.36 3.03 -14.16
CA GLN A 16 -12.23 3.22 -15.08
C GLN A 16 -11.89 4.70 -15.28
N ASN A 17 -12.92 5.55 -15.27
CA ASN A 17 -12.82 7.01 -15.28
C ASN A 17 -13.21 7.59 -13.92
N PHE A 18 -12.24 7.71 -13.03
CA PHE A 18 -12.42 8.53 -11.83
C PHE A 18 -12.64 9.99 -12.24
N PRO A 19 -13.67 10.69 -11.73
CA PRO A 19 -13.85 12.11 -12.03
C PRO A 19 -12.65 12.91 -11.51
N LYS A 20 -12.11 13.81 -12.34
CA LYS A 20 -11.05 14.75 -11.92
C LYS A 20 -11.66 15.69 -10.89
N SER A 21 -11.01 15.83 -9.73
CA SER A 21 -11.46 16.81 -8.73
C SER A 21 -11.28 18.22 -9.30
N LYS A 22 -12.36 19.00 -9.40
CA LYS A 22 -12.30 20.40 -9.85
C LYS A 22 -11.93 21.38 -8.72
N THR A 23 -11.75 20.89 -7.49
CA THR A 23 -11.45 21.71 -6.32
C THR A 23 -10.41 21.04 -5.41
N SER A 24 -9.62 21.88 -4.74
CA SER A 24 -8.53 21.62 -3.78
C SER A 24 -7.12 21.44 -4.36
N PHE A 25 -6.34 22.52 -4.27
CA PHE A 25 -4.89 22.56 -4.50
C PHE A 25 -4.08 21.96 -3.34
N ILE A 26 -4.72 21.51 -2.25
CA ILE A 26 -4.02 21.19 -0.99
C ILE A 26 -4.32 19.77 -0.43
N SER A 27 -5.29 19.02 -0.96
CA SER A 27 -5.61 17.67 -0.43
C SER A 27 -5.75 16.57 -1.49
N ASN A 28 -5.21 16.79 -2.69
CA ASN A 28 -5.26 15.78 -3.75
C ASN A 28 -4.14 14.76 -3.52
N PRO A 29 -4.40 13.44 -3.58
CA PRO A 29 -3.33 12.53 -3.97
C PRO A 29 -2.78 13.09 -5.28
N THR A 30 -1.45 13.26 -5.40
CA THR A 30 -0.83 13.56 -6.71
C THR A 30 -1.47 12.66 -7.77
N ASN A 31 -1.66 13.13 -9.01
CA ASN A 31 -2.33 12.29 -10.01
C ASN A 31 -1.63 10.93 -10.13
N ASN A 32 -0.31 10.89 -9.92
CA ASN A 32 0.48 9.67 -9.75
C ASN A 32 -0.06 8.79 -8.65
N LYS A 33 -0.16 9.28 -7.41
CA LYS A 33 -0.69 8.50 -6.27
C LYS A 33 -2.07 7.93 -6.57
N ARG A 34 -2.94 8.68 -7.24
CA ARG A 34 -4.27 8.17 -7.63
C ARG A 34 -4.19 7.08 -8.71
N ILE A 35 -3.41 7.29 -9.75
CA ILE A 35 -3.25 6.33 -10.86
C ILE A 35 -2.62 5.03 -10.37
N ILE A 36 -1.54 5.13 -9.59
CA ILE A 36 -0.78 3.97 -9.11
C ILE A 36 -1.60 3.18 -8.07
N HIS A 37 -2.39 3.88 -7.25
CA HIS A 37 -3.29 3.24 -6.28
C HIS A 37 -4.47 2.54 -6.99
N ARG A 38 -5.00 3.12 -8.07
CA ARG A 38 -5.97 2.43 -8.94
C ARG A 38 -5.36 1.14 -9.50
N THR A 39 -4.16 1.21 -10.09
CA THR A 39 -3.48 0.06 -10.67
C THR A 39 -3.18 -1.02 -9.63
N HIS A 40 -2.70 -0.64 -8.43
CA HIS A 40 -2.54 -1.55 -7.29
C HIS A 40 -3.85 -2.26 -6.93
N HIS A 41 -4.97 -1.54 -6.79
CA HIS A 41 -6.25 -2.16 -6.48
C HIS A 41 -6.81 -3.05 -7.60
N GLN A 42 -6.49 -2.75 -8.86
CA GLN A 42 -6.87 -3.59 -10.00
C GLN A 42 -6.08 -4.91 -10.02
N ASN A 43 -4.81 -4.86 -9.61
CA ASN A 43 -3.90 -5.99 -9.62
C ASN A 43 -3.69 -6.61 -8.24
N HIS A 44 -4.52 -6.25 -7.26
CA HIS A 44 -4.29 -6.62 -5.87
C HIS A 44 -4.32 -8.14 -5.69
N GLY A 45 -3.23 -8.70 -5.15
CA GLY A 45 -3.06 -10.15 -5.00
C GLY A 45 -2.52 -10.87 -6.23
N HIS A 46 -2.18 -10.14 -7.31
CA HIS A 46 -1.52 -10.70 -8.48
C HIS A 46 0.00 -10.51 -8.41
N VAL A 47 0.73 -11.58 -8.10
CA VAL A 47 2.19 -11.55 -7.82
C VAL A 47 3.01 -10.78 -8.87
N GLU A 48 2.72 -10.93 -10.16
CA GLU A 48 3.48 -10.26 -11.24
C GLU A 48 3.04 -8.81 -11.51
N ASN A 49 1.80 -8.45 -11.20
CA ASN A 49 1.19 -7.20 -11.66
C ASN A 49 0.91 -6.21 -10.51
N ASP A 50 0.88 -6.68 -9.26
CA ASP A 50 0.77 -5.82 -8.09
C ASP A 50 2.08 -5.06 -7.85
N GLU A 51 2.00 -3.79 -7.47
CA GLU A 51 3.16 -2.91 -7.29
C GLU A 51 3.44 -2.60 -5.83
N SER A 52 2.64 -3.11 -4.91
CA SER A 52 2.75 -2.74 -3.50
C SER A 52 2.41 -3.90 -2.59
N TRP A 53 3.28 -4.17 -1.61
CA TRP A 53 2.96 -5.04 -0.49
C TRP A 53 2.52 -6.46 -0.89
N HIS A 54 3.25 -7.07 -1.83
CA HIS A 54 3.02 -8.45 -2.28
C HIS A 54 4.27 -9.32 -2.08
N PRO A 55 4.12 -10.64 -1.90
CA PRO A 55 5.24 -11.58 -1.87
C PRO A 55 5.97 -11.60 -3.22
N LEU A 56 7.27 -11.93 -3.21
CA LEU A 56 8.07 -12.05 -4.44
C LEU A 56 8.01 -13.48 -5.00
N PRO A 57 8.26 -13.69 -6.30
CA PRO A 57 8.58 -15.02 -6.81
C PRO A 57 9.78 -15.62 -6.06
N GLU A 58 9.71 -16.92 -5.76
CA GLU A 58 10.70 -17.64 -4.95
C GLU A 58 12.13 -17.46 -5.46
N LYS A 59 12.33 -17.57 -6.78
CA LYS A 59 13.64 -17.35 -7.41
C LYS A 59 14.18 -15.94 -7.16
N ILE A 60 13.32 -14.92 -7.25
CA ILE A 60 13.73 -13.52 -6.99
C ILE A 60 14.07 -13.37 -5.51
N TYR A 61 13.19 -13.82 -4.61
CA TYR A 61 13.41 -13.73 -3.16
C TYR A 61 14.74 -14.35 -2.71
N LYS A 62 15.04 -15.56 -3.20
CA LYS A 62 16.25 -16.31 -2.84
C LYS A 62 17.53 -15.66 -3.38
N SER A 63 17.45 -14.91 -4.47
CA SER A 63 18.60 -14.18 -5.04
C SER A 63 18.94 -12.87 -4.31
N LEU A 64 18.03 -12.34 -3.48
CA LEU A 64 18.27 -11.10 -2.73
C LEU A 64 19.16 -11.33 -1.50
N ASN A 65 20.02 -10.35 -1.20
CA ASN A 65 20.81 -10.32 0.03
C ASN A 65 19.94 -10.06 1.27
N ASN A 66 20.48 -10.33 2.47
CA ASN A 66 19.71 -10.26 3.74
C ASN A 66 19.20 -8.85 4.08
N ILE A 67 19.95 -7.80 3.75
CA ILE A 67 19.54 -6.41 4.03
C ILE A 67 18.33 -6.06 3.17
N THR A 68 18.42 -6.31 1.87
CA THR A 68 17.35 -6.05 0.91
C THR A 68 16.11 -6.89 1.22
N ARG A 69 16.30 -8.15 1.63
CA ARG A 69 15.23 -9.04 2.05
C ARG A 69 14.43 -8.49 3.22
N ASN A 70 15.10 -7.84 4.17
CA ASN A 70 14.48 -7.29 5.39
C ASN A 70 13.93 -5.86 5.20
N LEU A 71 14.50 -5.06 4.30
CA LEU A 71 14.10 -3.64 4.08
C LEU A 71 13.11 -3.43 2.93
N ARG A 72 12.68 -4.49 2.24
CA ARG A 72 11.77 -4.39 1.07
C ARG A 72 10.37 -3.85 1.38
N PHE A 73 9.90 -4.04 2.61
CA PHE A 73 8.57 -3.67 3.07
C PHE A 73 8.53 -2.32 3.82
N PRO A 74 9.42 -2.03 4.78
CA PRO A 74 9.24 -0.85 5.64
C PRO A 74 9.56 0.52 5.00
N LEU A 75 10.00 0.59 3.73
CA LEU A 75 10.52 1.85 3.18
C LEU A 75 9.89 2.20 1.81
N PRO A 76 9.52 3.48 1.58
CA PRO A 76 8.85 3.94 0.36
C PRO A 76 9.77 4.03 -0.86
N PHE A 77 10.92 3.36 -0.84
CA PHE A 77 11.87 3.33 -1.96
C PHE A 77 11.26 2.76 -3.24
N TYR A 78 10.21 1.93 -3.10
CA TYR A 78 9.45 1.37 -4.21
C TYR A 78 8.83 2.44 -5.13
N LEU A 79 8.64 3.67 -4.62
CA LEU A 79 8.13 4.80 -5.40
C LEU A 79 9.16 5.29 -6.42
N TRP A 80 10.44 5.39 -6.01
CA TRP A 80 11.51 5.82 -6.90
C TRP A 80 11.94 4.73 -7.87
N ASN A 81 12.09 3.50 -7.36
CA ASN A 81 12.42 2.33 -8.15
C ASN A 81 11.34 1.29 -7.88
N ARG A 82 10.68 0.77 -8.90
CA ARG A 82 9.64 -0.26 -8.70
C ARG A 82 10.19 -1.49 -7.96
N ILE A 83 9.26 -2.29 -7.41
CA ILE A 83 9.59 -3.53 -6.70
C ILE A 83 10.46 -4.44 -7.58
N PHE A 84 11.40 -5.14 -6.94
CA PHE A 84 12.42 -5.98 -7.57
C PHE A 84 11.87 -6.86 -8.70
N GLY A 85 12.56 -6.85 -9.85
CA GLY A 85 12.12 -7.52 -11.08
C GLY A 85 11.34 -6.62 -12.04
N LYS A 86 10.93 -5.42 -11.61
CA LYS A 86 10.19 -4.46 -12.43
C LYS A 86 11.03 -3.21 -12.70
N THR A 87 10.93 -2.68 -13.92
CA THR A 87 11.71 -1.51 -14.36
C THR A 87 10.85 -0.24 -14.45
N GLY A 88 11.49 0.90 -14.23
CA GLY A 88 10.88 2.23 -14.28
C GLY A 88 10.58 2.82 -12.90
N SER A 89 9.96 4.00 -12.91
CA SER A 89 9.72 4.83 -11.73
C SER A 89 8.29 5.35 -11.70
N HIS A 90 7.73 5.56 -10.50
CA HIS A 90 6.44 6.21 -10.33
C HIS A 90 6.47 7.71 -10.69
N PHE A 91 7.65 8.26 -10.98
CA PHE A 91 7.85 9.65 -11.41
C PHE A 91 8.20 9.77 -12.90
N ASP A 92 8.42 8.66 -13.60
CA ASP A 92 8.72 8.62 -15.03
C ASP A 92 7.44 8.40 -15.85
N SER A 93 7.07 9.40 -16.63
CA SER A 93 5.89 9.33 -17.51
C SER A 93 6.00 8.30 -18.64
N ASN A 94 7.20 7.80 -18.94
CA ASN A 94 7.41 6.75 -19.94
C ASN A 94 7.46 5.34 -19.33
N SER A 95 7.31 5.21 -18.02
CA SER A 95 7.22 3.90 -17.38
C SER A 95 6.01 3.11 -17.90
N ALA A 96 6.17 1.78 -18.02
CA ALA A 96 5.11 0.85 -18.36
C ALA A 96 3.92 0.86 -17.37
N LEU A 97 4.06 1.56 -16.22
CA LEU A 97 2.99 1.79 -15.26
C LEU A 97 1.84 2.66 -15.80
N PHE A 98 2.10 3.50 -16.81
CA PHE A 98 1.19 4.54 -17.24
C PHE A 98 0.75 4.36 -18.69
N VAL A 99 -0.55 4.50 -18.94
CA VAL A 99 -1.04 4.55 -20.32
C VAL A 99 -0.71 5.91 -20.95
N PRO A 100 -0.60 6.01 -22.29
CA PRO A 100 -0.22 7.27 -22.96
C PRO A 100 -1.06 8.50 -22.57
N ASN A 101 -2.36 8.29 -22.28
CA ASN A 101 -3.27 9.35 -21.86
C ASN A 101 -2.99 9.90 -20.44
N GLU A 102 -2.24 9.18 -19.62
CA GLU A 102 -1.92 9.54 -18.24
C GLU A 102 -0.60 10.31 -18.11
N LYS A 103 0.23 10.34 -19.16
CA LYS A 103 1.57 10.94 -19.12
C LYS A 103 1.58 12.40 -18.67
N LYS A 104 0.62 13.21 -19.12
CA LYS A 104 0.51 14.63 -18.74
C LYS A 104 0.21 14.80 -17.25
N ASP A 105 -0.64 13.92 -16.71
CA ASP A 105 -0.99 13.91 -15.30
C ASP A 105 0.24 13.48 -14.46
N VAL A 106 1.09 12.60 -15.01
CA VAL A 106 2.35 12.18 -14.40
C VAL A 106 3.37 13.31 -14.33
N ILE A 107 3.64 13.95 -15.47
CA ILE A 107 4.57 15.08 -15.57
C ILE A 107 4.17 16.21 -14.61
N THR A 108 2.88 16.57 -14.60
CA THR A 108 2.37 17.64 -13.73
C THR A 108 2.59 17.32 -12.26
N SER A 109 2.39 16.07 -11.86
CA SER A 109 2.60 15.63 -10.47
C SER A 109 4.07 15.63 -10.10
N THR A 110 4.94 15.14 -10.99
CA THR A 110 6.39 15.14 -10.80
C THR A 110 6.92 16.56 -10.62
N ILE A 111 6.50 17.51 -11.46
CA ILE A 111 6.87 18.93 -11.34
C ILE A 111 6.40 19.52 -10.00
N ARG A 112 5.15 19.28 -9.60
CA ARG A 112 4.63 19.78 -8.31
C ARG A 112 5.41 19.22 -7.13
N TRP A 113 5.73 17.93 -7.18
CA TRP A 113 6.49 17.27 -6.12
C TRP A 113 7.91 17.82 -6.03
N THR A 114 8.62 17.96 -7.17
CA THR A 114 9.97 18.53 -7.18
C THR A 114 9.98 19.98 -6.71
N THR A 115 9.05 20.82 -7.18
CA THR A 115 8.89 22.20 -6.68
C THR A 115 8.61 22.23 -5.17
N GLY A 116 7.74 21.35 -4.68
CA GLY A 116 7.46 21.19 -3.26
C GLY A 116 8.69 20.82 -2.44
N CYS A 117 9.52 19.90 -2.92
CA CYS A 117 10.78 19.52 -2.27
C CYS A 117 11.80 20.67 -2.24
N PHE A 118 11.92 21.44 -3.32
CA PHE A 118 12.76 22.63 -3.33
C PHE A 118 12.27 23.66 -2.32
N ALA A 119 10.98 23.99 -2.32
CA ALA A 119 10.38 24.91 -1.35
C ALA A 119 10.58 24.41 0.10
N TYR A 120 10.36 23.12 0.34
CA TYR A 120 10.59 22.50 1.65
C TYR A 120 12.05 22.60 2.09
N ARG A 121 13.02 22.39 1.17
CA ARG A 121 14.45 22.55 1.45
C ARG A 121 14.82 23.99 1.84
N PHE A 122 14.15 24.99 1.28
CA PHE A 122 14.30 26.39 1.67
C PHE A 122 13.74 26.65 3.07
N VAL A 123 12.54 26.14 3.37
CA VAL A 123 11.93 26.26 4.71
C VAL A 123 12.79 25.57 5.78
N LEU A 124 13.33 24.38 5.47
CA LEU A 124 14.20 23.64 6.39
C LEU A 124 15.56 24.30 6.64
N ARG A 125 15.99 25.25 5.80
CA ARG A 125 17.29 25.93 5.97
C ARG A 125 17.34 26.68 7.31
N ASP A 126 16.23 27.28 7.68
CA ASP A 126 16.13 28.15 8.84
C ASP A 126 15.42 27.44 10.03
N TRP A 127 15.16 26.13 9.91
CA TRP A 127 14.57 25.31 10.97
C TRP A 127 15.65 24.75 11.92
N SER A 128 15.37 24.81 13.22
CA SER A 128 16.26 24.24 14.23
C SER A 128 16.10 22.72 14.36
N ILE A 129 17.14 22.06 14.90
CA ILE A 129 17.11 20.61 15.20
C ILE A 129 15.99 20.29 16.20
N GLU A 130 15.66 21.22 17.09
CA GLU A 130 14.59 21.13 18.08
C GLU A 130 13.21 21.12 17.42
N ALA A 131 12.99 21.96 16.41
CA ALA A 131 11.77 21.94 15.61
C ALA A 131 11.62 20.61 14.85
N MET A 132 12.72 20.08 14.31
CA MET A 132 12.73 18.75 13.70
C MET A 132 12.40 17.63 14.68
N LYS A 133 12.84 17.72 15.94
CA LYS A 133 12.44 16.77 16.99
C LYS A 133 10.96 16.91 17.35
N LEU A 134 10.46 18.13 17.49
CA LEU A 134 9.07 18.39 17.88
C LEU A 134 8.05 17.97 16.81
N TYR A 135 8.35 18.18 15.53
CA TYR A 135 7.43 17.88 14.43
C TYR A 135 7.82 16.64 13.62
N GLY A 136 9.10 16.42 13.39
CA GLY A 136 9.60 15.31 12.57
C GLY A 136 9.45 13.96 13.24
N VAL A 137 9.76 13.83 14.54
CA VAL A 137 9.64 12.55 15.26
C VAL A 137 8.19 12.09 15.36
N PRO A 138 7.20 12.92 15.78
CA PRO A 138 5.80 12.51 15.78
C PRO A 138 5.26 12.19 14.38
N TYR A 139 5.67 12.96 13.36
CA TYR A 139 5.28 12.68 11.98
C TYR A 139 5.81 11.33 11.49
N TRP A 140 7.08 11.01 11.76
CA TRP A 140 7.65 9.71 11.42
C TRP A 140 6.94 8.56 12.15
N GLY A 141 6.64 8.73 13.44
CA GLY A 141 5.84 7.76 14.19
C GLY A 141 4.48 7.51 13.55
N PHE A 142 3.80 8.57 13.10
CA PHE A 142 2.54 8.47 12.38
C PHE A 142 2.67 7.76 11.01
N VAL A 143 3.72 8.04 10.24
CA VAL A 143 3.99 7.36 8.96
C VAL A 143 4.22 5.86 9.17
N VAL A 144 5.08 5.49 10.13
CA VAL A 144 5.33 4.07 10.46
C VAL A 144 4.05 3.38 10.94
N TRP A 145 3.23 4.07 11.72
CA TRP A 145 1.92 3.56 12.15
C TRP A 145 0.97 3.31 10.97
N LEU A 146 0.88 4.25 10.02
CA LEU A 146 0.07 4.08 8.82
C LEU A 146 0.57 2.93 7.95
N ASP A 147 1.89 2.79 7.79
CA ASP A 147 2.49 1.70 7.02
C ASP A 147 2.24 0.34 7.69
N LEU A 148 2.36 0.25 9.02
CA LEU A 148 2.03 -0.96 9.77
C LEU A 148 0.56 -1.36 9.61
N LEU A 149 -0.36 -0.40 9.76
CA LEU A 149 -1.78 -0.64 9.54
C LEU A 149 -2.03 -1.11 8.11
N THR A 150 -1.44 -0.44 7.12
CA THR A 150 -1.59 -0.80 5.70
C THR A 150 -1.06 -2.21 5.43
N TYR A 151 0.13 -2.54 5.95
CA TYR A 151 0.71 -3.88 5.86
C TYR A 151 -0.22 -4.96 6.39
N LEU A 152 -0.74 -4.78 7.62
CA LEU A 152 -1.68 -5.71 8.24
C LEU A 152 -2.96 -5.90 7.40
N HIS A 153 -3.47 -4.83 6.79
CA HIS A 153 -4.64 -4.92 5.91
C HIS A 153 -4.39 -5.66 4.60
N HIS A 154 -3.13 -5.75 4.14
CA HIS A 154 -2.75 -6.38 2.87
C HIS A 154 -2.15 -7.79 3.03
N HIS A 155 -1.67 -8.15 4.22
CA HIS A 155 -1.05 -9.46 4.46
C HIS A 155 -1.87 -10.36 5.40
N ASP A 156 -2.88 -9.85 6.11
CA ASP A 156 -3.84 -10.71 6.83
C ASP A 156 -4.91 -11.25 5.86
N HIS A 157 -4.49 -12.16 4.99
CA HIS A 157 -5.34 -12.79 3.98
C HIS A 157 -5.37 -14.31 4.14
N GLU A 158 -5.80 -14.80 5.31
CA GLU A 158 -6.27 -16.18 5.34
C GLU A 158 -7.69 -16.33 4.77
N ASP A 159 -8.58 -15.33 4.81
CA ASP A 159 -9.88 -15.36 4.11
C ASP A 159 -10.57 -13.98 4.20
N LYS A 160 -10.87 -13.31 3.07
CA LYS A 160 -11.74 -12.11 3.07
C LYS A 160 -13.17 -12.55 3.44
N LEU A 161 -13.47 -12.61 4.73
CA LEU A 161 -14.82 -12.93 5.20
C LEU A 161 -15.83 -11.93 4.63
N PRO A 162 -16.93 -12.39 4.03
CA PRO A 162 -18.03 -11.52 3.67
C PRO A 162 -18.54 -10.75 4.90
N TRP A 163 -18.94 -9.49 4.74
CA TRP A 163 -19.55 -8.71 5.81
C TRP A 163 -20.87 -9.36 6.25
N TYR A 164 -20.86 -10.08 7.38
CA TYR A 164 -22.06 -10.72 7.92
C TYR A 164 -22.82 -9.79 8.86
N ARG A 165 -24.13 -9.60 8.64
CA ARG A 165 -25.01 -8.93 9.61
C ARG A 165 -25.27 -9.85 10.79
N GLY A 166 -24.59 -9.62 11.92
CA GLY A 166 -24.94 -10.13 13.26
C GLY A 166 -25.05 -11.65 13.45
N LYS A 167 -24.92 -12.46 12.40
CA LYS A 167 -25.08 -13.91 12.37
C LYS A 167 -23.94 -14.56 11.58
N THR A 168 -22.69 -14.20 11.89
CA THR A 168 -21.50 -14.85 11.31
C THR A 168 -21.59 -16.37 11.39
N ARG A 169 -22.08 -16.92 12.52
CA ARG A 169 -22.30 -18.36 12.70
C ARG A 169 -23.28 -19.00 11.71
N ALA A 170 -24.21 -18.24 11.12
CA ALA A 170 -25.15 -18.77 10.12
C ALA A 170 -24.47 -19.04 8.77
N ALA A 171 -23.30 -18.46 8.52
CA ALA A 171 -22.49 -18.73 7.34
C ALA A 171 -21.55 -19.93 7.50
N LYS A 172 -21.38 -20.44 8.74
CA LYS A 172 -20.55 -21.62 9.03
C LYS A 172 -20.88 -22.85 8.17
N PRO A 173 -22.15 -23.23 7.92
CA PRO A 173 -22.45 -24.34 7.01
C PRO A 173 -22.10 -24.06 5.54
N VAL A 174 -22.05 -22.79 5.12
CA VAL A 174 -21.71 -22.40 3.74
C VAL A 174 -20.20 -22.32 3.53
N LEU A 175 -19.48 -21.71 4.48
CA LEU A 175 -18.02 -21.55 4.40
C LEU A 175 -17.27 -22.80 4.85
N GLY A 176 -17.89 -23.69 5.64
CA GLY A 176 -17.28 -24.94 6.07
C GLY A 176 -15.91 -24.73 6.73
N LYS A 177 -14.87 -25.33 6.14
CA LYS A 177 -13.47 -25.23 6.61
C LYS A 177 -12.86 -23.83 6.48
N TYR A 178 -13.46 -22.95 5.68
CA TYR A 178 -13.04 -21.56 5.48
C TYR A 178 -13.73 -20.59 6.47
N TYR A 179 -14.63 -21.08 7.32
CA TYR A 179 -15.23 -20.24 8.35
C TYR A 179 -14.23 -19.97 9.49
N ARG A 180 -13.99 -18.69 9.80
CA ARG A 180 -13.15 -18.26 10.93
C ARG A 180 -13.96 -17.44 11.92
N ASP A 181 -13.88 -17.77 13.21
CA ASP A 181 -14.51 -16.98 14.26
C ASP A 181 -13.70 -15.69 14.51
N PRO A 182 -14.36 -14.52 14.61
CA PRO A 182 -13.66 -13.25 14.83
C PRO A 182 -12.93 -13.27 16.18
N LYS A 183 -11.63 -12.98 16.17
CA LYS A 183 -10.83 -12.82 17.39
C LYS A 183 -11.30 -11.56 18.13
N LYS A 184 -11.62 -11.70 19.41
CA LYS A 184 -11.93 -10.55 20.26
C LYS A 184 -10.64 -9.89 20.74
N SER A 185 -10.53 -8.59 20.55
CA SER A 185 -9.46 -7.79 21.14
C SER A 185 -9.81 -7.44 22.59
N GLY A 186 -8.82 -7.44 23.48
CA GLY A 186 -8.91 -6.74 24.77
C GLY A 186 -8.79 -5.22 24.58
N PRO A 187 -8.51 -4.44 25.66
CA PRO A 187 -8.25 -3.00 25.56
C PRO A 187 -7.10 -2.64 24.61
N LEU A 188 -6.15 -3.56 24.44
CA LEU A 188 -5.08 -3.49 23.46
C LEU A 188 -5.16 -4.68 22.50
N PRO A 189 -4.96 -4.48 21.18
CA PRO A 189 -5.07 -5.53 20.18
C PRO A 189 -3.77 -6.34 20.07
N ILE A 190 -3.33 -6.98 21.16
CA ILE A 190 -2.03 -7.71 21.24
C ILE A 190 -1.94 -8.83 20.19
N TYR A 191 -3.07 -9.44 19.80
CA TYR A 191 -3.12 -10.46 18.76
C TYR A 191 -2.60 -9.94 17.40
N LEU A 192 -2.73 -8.65 17.10
CA LEU A 192 -2.18 -8.05 15.88
C LEU A 192 -0.66 -8.10 15.84
N VAL A 193 0.01 -8.03 17.00
CA VAL A 193 1.47 -8.19 17.06
C VAL A 193 1.86 -9.63 16.70
N THR A 194 1.11 -10.61 17.19
CA THR A 194 1.37 -12.02 16.84
C THR A 194 1.07 -12.33 15.37
N ASP A 195 0.03 -11.72 14.82
CA ASP A 195 -0.34 -11.88 13.40
C ASP A 195 0.68 -11.15 12.51
N PHE A 196 1.14 -9.96 12.90
CA PHE A 196 2.24 -9.25 12.24
C PHE A 196 3.52 -10.08 12.19
N VAL A 197 3.98 -10.62 13.34
CA VAL A 197 5.20 -11.44 13.39
C VAL A 197 5.04 -12.74 12.58
N ARG A 198 3.84 -13.33 12.55
CA ARG A 198 3.56 -14.52 11.73
C ARG A 198 3.61 -14.20 10.24
N SER A 199 2.95 -13.13 9.84
CA SER A 199 2.92 -12.64 8.45
C SER A 199 4.33 -12.32 7.95
N LEU A 200 5.12 -11.64 8.79
CA LEU A 200 6.53 -11.38 8.51
C LEU A 200 7.39 -12.64 8.38
N LYS A 201 6.94 -13.83 8.80
CA LYS A 201 7.69 -15.09 8.64
C LYS A 201 7.22 -15.93 7.44
N ARG A 202 5.95 -15.82 7.07
CA ARG A 202 5.30 -16.70 6.09
C ARG A 202 5.13 -16.05 4.73
N ASP A 203 4.83 -14.75 4.69
CA ASP A 203 4.36 -14.08 3.47
C ASP A 203 5.53 -13.52 2.67
N HIS A 204 6.58 -14.33 2.54
CA HIS A 204 7.84 -13.87 2.00
C HIS A 204 7.93 -14.01 0.49
N TYR A 205 7.45 -15.13 -0.02
CA TYR A 205 7.53 -15.48 -1.42
C TYR A 205 6.37 -16.41 -1.82
N VAL A 206 6.08 -16.46 -3.12
CA VAL A 206 5.16 -17.43 -3.74
C VAL A 206 5.99 -18.38 -4.59
N SER A 207 5.64 -19.66 -4.62
CA SER A 207 6.33 -20.65 -5.46
C SER A 207 6.23 -20.27 -6.94
N ASP A 208 7.35 -20.36 -7.66
CA ASP A 208 7.42 -20.01 -9.08
C ASP A 208 6.47 -20.87 -9.96
N ASN A 209 6.02 -22.04 -9.45
CA ASN A 209 5.12 -22.96 -10.15
C ASN A 209 3.62 -22.70 -9.85
N GLY A 210 3.28 -21.62 -9.15
CA GLY A 210 1.88 -21.18 -8.96
C GLY A 210 1.11 -21.86 -7.82
N GLY A 211 1.79 -22.33 -6.78
CA GLY A 211 1.15 -22.84 -5.57
C GLY A 211 0.62 -21.71 -4.66
N GLU A 212 -0.51 -21.95 -3.99
CA GLU A 212 -0.96 -21.13 -2.86
C GLU A 212 0.11 -21.06 -1.76
N MET A 213 0.16 -19.94 -1.03
CA MET A 213 1.05 -19.73 0.13
C MET A 213 0.67 -20.61 1.32
#